data_AF-A0A2M7PPM7-F1
#
_entry.id   AF-A0A2M7PPM7-F1
#
_cell.length_a   1.000
_cell.length_b   1.000
_cell.length_c   1.000
_cell.angle_alpha   90.00
_cell.angle_beta   90.00
_cell.angle_gamma   90.00
#
_symmetry.space_group_name_H-M   'P 1'
#
loop_
_entity.id
_entity.type
_entity.pdbx_description
1 polymer ?
#
loop_
_entity_poly.entity_id
_entity_poly.type
_entity_poly.pdbx_seq_one_letter_code
_entity_poly.pdbx_strand_id
1 'polypeptide(L)' 'MNKVVKNATEALKGIKDNMTLMLGGFGLCGIPEKTIQALVDSGVTG' A
#
# COMPACT_ATOMS: atom_id res chain seq x y z
N MET A 1 21.15 6.23 -3.08
CA MET A 1 19.83 6.90 -2.99
C MET A 1 18.97 6.13 -1.99
N ASN A 2 18.56 6.73 -0.88
CA ASN A 2 17.78 6.07 0.16
C ASN A 2 16.28 6.32 -0.08
N LYS A 3 15.48 5.26 -0.20
CA LYS A 3 14.02 5.32 -0.44
C LYS A 3 13.20 4.98 0.82
N VAL A 4 13.84 4.92 1.98
CA VAL A 4 13.14 4.71 3.25
C VAL A 4 12.30 5.95 3.56
N VAL A 5 11.01 5.74 3.76
CA VAL A 5 10.05 6.76 4.17
C VAL A 5 9.55 6.48 5.59
N LYS A 6 8.94 7.49 6.21
CA LYS A 6 8.54 7.44 7.63
C LYS A 6 7.45 6.40 7.92
N ASN A 7 6.49 6.20 7.02
CA ASN A 7 5.33 5.33 7.22
C ASN A 7 4.69 4.93 5.88
N ALA A 8 3.70 4.02 5.94
CA ALA A 8 2.99 3.53 4.76
C ALA A 8 2.21 4.65 4.04
N THR A 9 1.59 5.58 4.75
CA THR A 9 0.87 6.71 4.13
C THR A 9 1.76 7.55 3.23
N GLU A 10 2.99 7.85 3.66
CA GLU A 10 3.98 8.55 2.83
C GLU A 10 4.40 7.73 1.61
N ALA A 11 4.47 6.39 1.76
CA ALA A 11 4.82 5.48 0.66
C ALA A 11 3.75 5.40 -0.42
N LEU A 12 2.48 5.66 -0.08
CA LEU A 12 1.33 5.58 -0.99
C LEU A 12 1.09 6.89 -1.78
N LYS A 13 1.88 7.94 -1.56
CA LYS A 13 1.75 9.21 -2.28
C LYS A 13 1.81 8.99 -3.80
N GLY A 14 0.74 9.36 -4.49
CA GLY A 14 0.63 9.28 -5.95
C GLY A 14 -0.19 8.11 -6.47
N ILE A 15 -0.65 7.19 -5.60
CA ILE A 15 -1.68 6.20 -5.95
C ILE A 15 -3.01 6.93 -6.18
N LYS A 16 -3.76 6.48 -7.19
CA LYS A 16 -5.04 7.05 -7.60
C LYS A 16 -6.05 5.94 -7.83
N ASP A 17 -7.31 6.34 -7.97
CA ASP A 17 -8.38 5.42 -8.28
C ASP A 17 -8.14 4.65 -9.58
N ASN A 18 -8.67 3.44 -9.66
CA ASN A 18 -8.61 2.54 -10.81
C ASN A 18 -7.18 2.09 -11.20
N MET A 19 -6.19 2.22 -10.31
CA MET A 19 -4.84 1.67 -10.54
C MET A 19 -4.81 0.16 -10.26
N THR A 20 -4.18 -0.61 -11.15
CA THR A 20 -3.89 -2.03 -10.89
C THR A 20 -2.71 -2.14 -9.92
N LEU A 21 -2.96 -2.70 -8.74
CA LEU A 21 -1.94 -2.94 -7.72
C LEU A 21 -1.56 -4.44 -7.67
N MET A 22 -0.28 -4.72 -7.48
CA MET A 22 0.22 -6.08 -7.24
C MET A 22 0.61 -6.19 -5.77
N LEU A 23 0.00 -7.14 -5.06
CA LEU A 23 0.25 -7.40 -3.63
C LEU A 23 0.80 -8.82 -3.46
N GLY A 24 1.88 -8.96 -2.69
CA GLY A 24 2.43 -10.27 -2.32
C GLY A 24 1.74 -10.86 -1.09
N GLY A 25 1.95 -12.17 -0.88
CA GLY A 25 1.48 -12.93 0.28
C GLY A 25 0.77 -14.22 -0.09
N PHE A 26 0.64 -15.13 0.87
CA PHE A 26 -0.09 -16.40 0.74
C PHE A 26 -0.98 -16.61 1.96
N GLY A 27 -2.30 -16.53 1.77
CA GLY A 27 -3.25 -16.50 2.88
C GLY A 27 -2.97 -15.30 3.79
N LEU A 28 -2.52 -15.54 5.02
CA LEU A 28 -2.08 -14.51 5.97
C LEU A 28 -0.54 -14.40 6.09
N CYS A 29 0.21 -15.28 5.43
CA CYS A 29 1.66 -15.29 5.50
C CYS A 29 2.25 -14.31 4.48
N GLY A 30 3.08 -13.37 4.94
CA GLY A 30 3.83 -12.45 4.07
C GLY A 30 2.99 -11.35 3.40
N ILE A 31 1.76 -11.10 3.89
CA ILE A 31 0.94 -10.00 3.39
C ILE A 31 1.48 -8.63 3.88
N PRO A 32 1.45 -7.58 3.05
CA PRO A 32 1.87 -6.24 3.45
C PRO A 32 0.77 -5.54 4.26
N GLU A 33 0.49 -6.04 5.47
CA GLU A 33 -0.64 -5.62 6.32
C GLU A 33 -0.71 -4.11 6.53
N LYS A 34 0.42 -3.44 6.82
CA LYS A 34 0.45 -1.99 7.05
C LYS A 34 0.16 -1.18 5.79
N THR A 35 0.54 -1.69 4.62
CA THR A 35 0.25 -1.04 3.34
C THR A 35 -1.22 -1.23 2.98
N ILE A 36 -1.79 -2.41 3.22
CA ILE A 36 -3.21 -2.69 3.00
C ILE A 36 -4.06 -1.77 3.89
N GLN A 37 -3.74 -1.66 5.18
CA GLN A 37 -4.45 -0.75 6.08
C GLN A 37 -4.37 0.70 5.58
N ALA A 38 -3.18 1.16 5.18
CA ALA A 38 -3.02 2.53 4.71
C ALA A 38 -3.73 2.80 3.35
N LEU A 39 -3.91 1.78 2.50
CA LEU A 39 -4.73 1.86 1.29
C LEU A 39 -6.23 1.96 1.60
N VAL A 40 -6.69 1.24 2.64
CA VAL A 40 -8.07 1.39 3.13
C VAL A 40 -8.28 2.79 3.69
N ASP A 41 -7.35 3.27 4.51
CA ASP A 41 -7.41 4.60 5.13
C ASP A 41 -7.29 5.74 4.10
N SER A 42 -6.63 5.52 2.96
CA SER A 42 -6.51 6.52 1.90
C SER A 42 -7.80 6.74 1.10
N GLY A 43 -8.76 5.82 1.20
CA GLY A 43 -10.05 5.91 0.52
C GLY A 43 -9.98 5.76 -1.01
N VAL A 44 -8.85 5.31 -1.56
CA VAL A 44 -8.69 5.06 -2.99
C VAL A 44 -9.58 3.88 -3.40
N THR A 45 -10.25 4.02 -4.54
CA THR A 45 -11.20 3.04 -5.08
C THR A 45 -10.74 2.47 -6.42
N GLY A 46 -11.10 1.22 -6.68
CA GLY A 46 -10.66 0.46 -7.86
C GLY A 46 -11.70 0.40 -8.96
#